data_AF-A0A495J7U8-F1
#
_entry.id   AF-A0A495J7U8-F1
#
_cell.length_a   1.000
_cell.length_b   1.000
_cell.length_c   1.000
_cell.angle_alpha   90.00
_cell.angle_beta   90.00
_cell.angle_gamma   90.00
#
_symmetry.space_group_name_H-M   'P 1'
#
loop_
_entity.id
_entity.type
_entity.pdbx_description
1 polymer ?
#
loop_
_entity_poly.entity_id
_entity_poly.type
_entity_poly.pdbx_seq_one_letter_code
_entity_poly.pdbx_strand_id
1 'polypeptide(L)'
;MLTTILFFGLAHQENKTGKHLPIRSQKIFLLLFVRIGFCLLLSVKITTTFTSMKAFKILMFCTLALLIIPAVYAFKNKANQNKIPQNGFAVVELFTSEGCSSCPPADELVAKILKEDSTKPIYILSYHVDYWNHLGWKDEFSKAQYSDRQRRYAQWLKLSQIYTPQIVVNGTTEFVGSNEQALRGATQMAFKKTNNLMPVLSNVHFTATGLSLQYPAMAGAANCSLLIAFVQNSAQTNVKSGENGGHILNHVNIVRSLNTISIRNQGGPQTVELPAGFNAKTWQVVAFVQNNSTGQILSAQNIVSSVV
;
A
#
# COMPACT_ATOMS: atom_id res chain seq x y z
N MET A 1 -7.04 -36.45 28.30
CA MET A 1 -5.69 -35.84 28.27
C MET A 1 -5.51 -34.82 27.15
N LEU A 2 -5.92 -35.08 25.89
CA LEU A 2 -5.76 -34.09 24.80
C LEU A 2 -6.59 -32.80 24.97
N THR A 3 -7.77 -32.87 25.59
CA THR A 3 -8.64 -31.71 25.83
C THR A 3 -8.11 -30.76 26.91
N THR A 4 -7.37 -31.29 27.89
CA THR A 4 -6.72 -30.50 28.94
C THR A 4 -5.48 -29.76 28.41
N ILE A 5 -4.83 -30.30 27.38
CA ILE A 5 -3.64 -29.71 26.74
C ILE A 5 -4.01 -28.50 25.85
N LEU A 6 -5.17 -28.51 25.18
CA LEU A 6 -5.66 -27.34 24.43
C LEU A 6 -6.08 -26.17 25.33
N PHE A 7 -6.56 -26.45 26.54
CA PHE A 7 -6.97 -25.43 27.50
C PHE A 7 -5.76 -24.62 28.03
N PHE A 8 -4.64 -25.29 28.30
CA PHE A 8 -3.41 -24.62 28.71
C PHE A 8 -2.73 -23.87 27.55
N GLY A 9 -2.85 -24.34 26.30
CA GLY A 9 -2.26 -23.69 25.13
C GLY A 9 -2.88 -22.33 24.78
N LEU A 10 -4.20 -22.18 24.93
CA LEU A 10 -4.92 -20.93 24.61
C LEU A 10 -4.90 -19.93 25.77
N ALA A 11 -4.99 -20.39 27.03
CA ALA A 11 -4.86 -19.51 28.20
C ALA A 11 -3.43 -18.94 28.33
N HIS A 12 -2.40 -19.67 27.89
CA HIS A 12 -1.02 -19.17 27.84
C HIS A 12 -0.79 -18.13 26.73
N GLN A 13 -1.67 -18.06 25.72
CA GLN A 13 -1.65 -17.03 24.65
C GLN A 13 -2.39 -15.74 25.06
N GLU A 14 -3.48 -15.83 25.84
CA GLU A 14 -4.19 -14.65 26.36
C GLU A 14 -3.31 -13.85 27.34
N ASN A 15 -2.51 -14.53 28.18
CA ASN A 15 -1.69 -13.84 29.19
C ASN A 15 -0.43 -13.15 28.61
N LYS A 16 -0.05 -13.43 27.35
CA LYS A 16 1.09 -12.79 26.66
C LYS A 16 0.71 -11.58 25.80
N THR A 17 -0.58 -11.37 25.51
CA THR A 17 -1.03 -10.35 24.55
C THR A 17 -1.80 -9.19 25.17
N GLY A 18 -2.12 -9.24 26.47
CA GLY A 18 -2.68 -8.11 27.24
C GLY A 18 -4.00 -7.54 26.72
N LYS A 19 -4.71 -8.25 25.83
CA LYS A 19 -5.96 -7.81 25.22
C LYS A 19 -7.08 -8.77 25.59
N HIS A 20 -8.06 -8.29 26.34
CA HIS A 20 -9.33 -9.01 26.51
C HIS A 20 -10.12 -9.00 25.19
N LEU A 21 -10.54 -10.17 24.73
CA LEU A 21 -11.47 -10.28 23.60
C LEU A 21 -12.80 -9.57 23.93
N PRO A 22 -13.45 -8.90 22.97
CA PRO A 22 -14.77 -8.31 23.17
C PRO A 22 -15.79 -9.40 23.54
N ILE A 23 -16.65 -9.12 24.52
CA ILE A 23 -17.61 -10.06 25.17
C ILE A 23 -18.46 -10.84 24.14
N ARG A 24 -18.76 -10.22 22.98
CA ARG A 24 -19.52 -10.86 21.88
C ARG A 24 -18.75 -12.00 21.23
N SER A 25 -17.44 -11.87 21.05
CA SER A 25 -16.57 -12.90 20.47
C SER A 25 -16.31 -14.05 21.45
N GLN A 26 -16.23 -13.76 22.75
CA GLN A 26 -16.12 -14.80 23.79
C GLN A 26 -17.38 -15.67 23.86
N LYS A 27 -18.57 -15.07 23.72
CA LYS A 27 -19.84 -15.83 23.64
C LYS A 27 -19.90 -16.72 22.40
N ILE A 28 -19.44 -16.25 21.24
CA ILE A 28 -19.39 -17.04 19.99
C ILE A 28 -18.40 -18.21 20.13
N PHE A 29 -17.22 -17.97 20.72
CA PHE A 29 -16.26 -19.03 20.99
C PHE A 29 -16.82 -20.08 21.96
N LEU A 30 -17.47 -19.65 23.05
CA LEU A 30 -18.10 -20.55 24.01
C LEU A 30 -19.22 -21.38 23.35
N LEU A 31 -20.05 -20.77 22.50
CA LEU A 31 -21.10 -21.47 21.74
C LEU A 31 -20.52 -22.48 20.74
N LEU A 32 -19.42 -22.15 20.06
CA LEU A 32 -18.72 -23.08 19.17
C LEU A 32 -18.09 -24.24 19.96
N PHE A 33 -17.49 -23.96 21.12
CA PHE A 33 -16.89 -24.97 21.99
C PHE A 33 -17.92 -25.92 22.60
N VAL A 34 -19.07 -25.40 23.04
CA VAL A 34 -20.19 -26.25 23.51
C VAL A 34 -20.70 -27.12 22.37
N ARG A 35 -20.83 -26.59 21.14
CA ARG A 35 -21.26 -27.38 19.98
C ARG A 35 -20.23 -28.43 19.54
N ILE A 36 -18.95 -28.11 19.53
CA ILE A 36 -17.86 -29.04 19.18
C ILE A 36 -17.69 -30.11 20.27
N GLY A 37 -17.76 -29.73 21.54
CA GLY A 37 -17.73 -30.65 22.67
C GLY A 37 -18.91 -31.63 22.67
N PHE A 38 -20.13 -31.14 22.38
CA PHE A 38 -21.32 -31.99 22.24
C PHE A 38 -21.21 -32.92 21.04
N CYS A 39 -20.61 -32.47 19.93
CA CYS A 39 -20.37 -33.29 18.74
C CYS A 39 -19.33 -34.41 18.99
N LEU A 40 -18.25 -34.11 19.71
CA LEU A 40 -17.24 -35.10 20.13
C LEU A 40 -17.81 -36.11 21.15
N LEU A 41 -18.66 -35.67 22.08
CA LEU A 41 -19.36 -36.57 23.02
C LEU A 41 -20.38 -37.48 22.31
N LEU A 42 -21.08 -36.98 21.29
CA LEU A 42 -21.92 -37.83 20.42
C LEU A 42 -21.06 -38.82 19.62
N SER A 43 -19.89 -38.41 19.13
CA SER A 43 -18.97 -39.27 18.38
C SER A 43 -18.47 -40.46 19.21
N VAL A 44 -18.15 -40.23 20.49
CA VAL A 44 -17.69 -41.27 21.42
C VAL A 44 -18.82 -42.25 21.78
N LYS A 45 -20.07 -41.77 21.96
CA LYS A 45 -21.23 -42.65 22.22
C LYS A 45 -21.66 -43.49 21.02
N ILE A 46 -21.39 -43.02 19.80
CA ILE A 46 -21.73 -43.74 18.55
C ILE A 46 -20.70 -44.84 18.23
N THR A 47 -19.49 -44.78 18.80
CA THR A 47 -18.44 -45.78 18.53
C THR A 47 -18.70 -47.13 19.20
N THR A 48 -19.56 -47.19 20.23
CA THR A 48 -19.87 -48.42 20.96
C THR A 48 -21.02 -49.26 20.38
N THR A 49 -21.68 -48.84 19.29
CA THR A 49 -22.86 -49.55 18.75
C THR A 49 -22.87 -49.82 17.25
N PHE A 50 -21.79 -49.52 16.50
CA PHE A 50 -21.76 -49.73 15.05
C PHE A 50 -20.76 -50.81 14.62
N THR A 51 -21.25 -52.03 14.46
CA THR A 51 -20.54 -53.19 13.87
C THR A 51 -20.45 -53.16 12.34
N SER A 52 -20.85 -52.07 11.68
CA SER A 52 -20.84 -51.96 10.21
C SER A 52 -19.62 -51.18 9.71
N MET A 53 -18.67 -51.90 9.10
CA MET A 53 -17.44 -51.35 8.49
C MET A 53 -17.68 -50.22 7.47
N LYS A 54 -18.90 -50.12 6.92
CA LYS A 54 -19.29 -49.06 5.97
C LYS A 54 -19.41 -47.70 6.66
N ALA A 55 -19.99 -47.66 7.86
CA ALA A 55 -20.17 -46.41 8.62
C ALA A 55 -18.84 -45.85 9.13
N PHE A 56 -17.91 -46.72 9.52
CA PHE A 56 -16.56 -46.32 9.95
C PHE A 56 -15.75 -45.69 8.79
N LYS A 57 -15.83 -46.27 7.58
CA LYS A 57 -15.18 -45.70 6.39
C LYS A 57 -15.75 -44.34 6.00
N ILE A 58 -17.08 -44.15 6.09
CA ILE A 58 -17.74 -42.86 5.81
C ILE A 58 -17.32 -41.81 6.84
N LEU A 59 -17.31 -42.16 8.13
CA LEU A 59 -16.89 -41.23 9.18
C LEU A 59 -15.43 -40.81 9.04
N MET A 60 -14.54 -41.75 8.68
CA MET A 60 -13.12 -41.46 8.42
C MET A 60 -12.92 -40.57 7.18
N PHE A 61 -13.73 -40.75 6.13
CA PHE A 61 -13.69 -39.89 4.95
C PHE A 61 -14.20 -38.47 5.25
N CYS A 62 -15.25 -38.35 6.07
CA CYS A 62 -15.81 -37.07 6.49
C CYS A 62 -14.84 -36.28 7.39
N THR A 63 -14.13 -36.95 8.32
CA THR A 63 -13.14 -36.28 9.18
C THR A 63 -11.90 -35.85 8.39
N LEU A 64 -11.44 -36.65 7.43
CA LEU A 64 -10.35 -36.28 6.53
C LEU A 64 -10.74 -35.10 5.62
N ALA A 65 -11.95 -35.10 5.08
CA ALA A 65 -12.48 -33.98 4.29
C ALA A 65 -12.60 -32.68 5.13
N LEU A 66 -13.04 -32.77 6.39
CA LEU A 66 -13.12 -31.61 7.29
C LEU A 66 -11.76 -30.98 7.61
N LEU A 67 -10.68 -31.75 7.59
CA LEU A 67 -9.32 -31.25 7.83
C LEU A 67 -8.68 -30.66 6.56
N ILE A 68 -9.05 -31.16 5.37
CA ILE A 68 -8.47 -30.70 4.09
C ILE A 68 -9.10 -29.36 3.66
N ILE A 69 -10.38 -29.12 3.91
CA ILE A 69 -11.08 -27.90 3.46
C ILE A 69 -10.47 -26.61 4.04
N PRO A 70 -10.17 -26.48 5.35
CA PRO A 70 -9.51 -25.30 5.91
C PRO A 70 -8.08 -25.12 5.39
N ALA A 71 -7.34 -26.20 5.20
CA ALA A 71 -5.98 -26.16 4.66
C ALA A 71 -5.97 -25.65 3.22
N VAL A 72 -6.90 -26.11 2.37
CA VAL A 72 -7.08 -25.62 1.00
C VAL A 72 -7.52 -24.15 0.99
N TYR A 73 -8.40 -23.74 1.91
CA TYR A 73 -8.83 -22.34 2.05
C TYR A 73 -7.67 -21.42 2.47
N ALA A 74 -6.86 -21.86 3.44
CA ALA A 74 -5.66 -21.14 3.88
C ALA A 74 -4.60 -21.03 2.77
N PHE A 75 -4.41 -22.11 1.99
CA PHE A 75 -3.47 -22.11 0.86
C PHE A 75 -3.96 -21.21 -0.29
N LYS A 76 -5.26 -21.21 -0.61
CA LYS A 76 -5.86 -20.28 -1.59
C LYS A 76 -5.76 -18.83 -1.16
N ASN A 77 -5.98 -18.52 0.13
CA ASN A 77 -5.82 -17.16 0.63
C ASN A 77 -4.36 -16.68 0.54
N LYS A 78 -3.38 -17.54 0.83
CA LYS A 78 -1.96 -17.19 0.69
C LYS A 78 -1.56 -16.98 -0.79
N ALA A 79 -2.13 -17.74 -1.71
CA ALA A 79 -1.89 -17.58 -3.15
C ALA A 79 -2.56 -16.33 -3.77
N ASN A 80 -3.73 -15.92 -3.27
CA ASN A 80 -4.44 -14.72 -3.77
C ASN A 80 -3.85 -13.40 -3.28
N GLN A 81 -3.08 -13.39 -2.18
CA GLN A 81 -2.38 -12.18 -1.71
C GLN A 81 -1.21 -11.76 -2.62
N ASN A 82 -0.82 -12.61 -3.58
CA ASN A 82 0.31 -12.38 -4.49
C ASN A 82 -0.09 -12.33 -5.98
N LYS A 83 -1.38 -12.17 -6.31
CA LYS A 83 -1.77 -12.00 -7.72
C LYS A 83 -1.36 -10.60 -8.20
N ILE A 84 -0.21 -10.57 -8.88
CA ILE A 84 0.27 -9.46 -9.69
C ILE A 84 -0.86 -8.99 -10.63
N PRO A 85 -1.22 -7.69 -10.64
CA PRO A 85 -2.08 -7.15 -11.68
C PRO A 85 -1.44 -7.48 -13.04
N GLN A 86 -2.13 -8.30 -13.84
CA GLN A 86 -1.69 -8.63 -15.20
C GLN A 86 -1.83 -7.44 -16.18
N ASN A 87 -2.35 -6.33 -15.67
CA ASN A 87 -2.55 -5.07 -16.40
C ASN A 87 -1.52 -4.05 -15.89
N GLY A 88 -1.10 -3.11 -16.75
CA GLY A 88 -0.11 -2.09 -16.39
C GLY A 88 -0.54 -1.21 -15.20
N PHE A 89 0.35 -0.33 -14.76
CA PHE A 89 0.11 0.59 -13.66
C PHE A 89 0.38 2.03 -14.08
N ALA A 90 -0.12 3.00 -13.31
CA ALA A 90 0.21 4.41 -13.49
C ALA A 90 0.65 5.02 -12.15
N VAL A 91 1.89 5.48 -12.06
CA VAL A 91 2.32 6.45 -11.05
C VAL A 91 2.10 7.84 -11.63
N VAL A 92 1.27 8.63 -10.96
CA VAL A 92 0.90 9.99 -11.36
C VAL A 92 1.51 10.94 -10.34
N GLU A 93 2.53 11.68 -10.76
CA GLU A 93 3.23 12.62 -9.90
C GLU A 93 2.80 14.03 -10.23
N LEU A 94 2.01 14.64 -9.33
CA LEU A 94 1.59 16.04 -9.43
C LEU A 94 2.60 16.92 -8.69
N PHE A 95 3.16 17.91 -9.38
CA PHE A 95 3.93 19.00 -8.78
C PHE A 95 3.02 20.22 -8.66
N THR A 96 2.75 20.63 -7.42
CA THR A 96 1.77 21.66 -7.05
C THR A 96 2.35 22.59 -5.97
N SER A 97 1.64 23.66 -5.62
CA SER A 97 1.94 24.51 -4.47
C SER A 97 0.70 25.30 -4.06
N GLU A 98 0.52 25.51 -2.76
CA GLU A 98 -0.52 26.41 -2.24
C GLU A 98 -0.28 27.87 -2.65
N GLY A 99 0.95 28.25 -2.95
CA GLY A 99 1.28 29.61 -3.43
C GLY A 99 0.97 29.84 -4.91
N CYS A 100 0.54 28.81 -5.65
CA CYS A 100 0.26 28.84 -7.08
C CYS A 100 -1.26 28.88 -7.34
N SER A 101 -1.77 29.99 -7.86
CA SER A 101 -3.22 30.17 -8.13
C SER A 101 -3.79 29.24 -9.19
N SER A 102 -2.96 28.75 -10.11
CA SER A 102 -3.38 27.83 -11.18
C SER A 102 -3.38 26.35 -10.77
N CYS A 103 -2.93 26.06 -9.55
CA CYS A 103 -2.76 24.70 -9.04
C CYS A 103 -4.05 24.01 -8.52
N PRO A 104 -5.01 24.70 -7.86
CA PRO A 104 -6.21 24.06 -7.32
C PRO A 104 -7.00 23.19 -8.31
N PRO A 105 -7.19 23.57 -9.60
CA PRO A 105 -7.85 22.69 -10.57
C PRO A 105 -7.13 21.35 -10.81
N ALA A 106 -5.80 21.32 -10.70
CA ALA A 106 -5.03 20.08 -10.83
C ALA A 106 -5.17 19.19 -9.58
N ASP A 107 -5.16 19.79 -8.38
CA ASP A 107 -5.41 19.09 -7.12
C ASP A 107 -6.81 18.46 -7.07
N GLU A 108 -7.83 19.20 -7.54
CA GLU A 108 -9.20 18.71 -7.69
C GLU A 108 -9.29 17.57 -8.70
N LEU A 109 -8.59 17.68 -9.84
CA LEU A 109 -8.59 16.65 -10.87
C LEU A 109 -7.98 15.34 -10.37
N VAL A 110 -6.82 15.38 -9.68
CA VAL A 110 -6.24 14.13 -9.14
C VAL A 110 -7.11 13.55 -8.03
N ALA A 111 -7.79 14.38 -7.22
CA ALA A 111 -8.76 13.91 -6.23
C ALA A 111 -9.99 13.25 -6.88
N LYS A 112 -10.45 13.76 -8.02
CA LYS A 112 -11.52 13.15 -8.83
C LYS A 112 -11.09 11.78 -9.35
N ILE A 113 -9.92 11.69 -10.00
CA ILE A 113 -9.40 10.42 -10.54
C ILE A 113 -9.22 9.38 -9.43
N LEU A 114 -8.70 9.77 -8.26
CA LEU A 114 -8.53 8.88 -7.12
C LEU A 114 -9.86 8.22 -6.68
N LYS A 115 -10.97 8.97 -6.73
CA LYS A 115 -12.30 8.46 -6.36
C LYS A 115 -12.88 7.55 -7.44
N GLU A 116 -12.77 7.95 -8.71
CA GLU A 116 -13.35 7.22 -9.84
C GLU A 116 -12.65 5.88 -10.11
N ASP A 117 -11.32 5.85 -10.02
CA ASP A 117 -10.49 4.72 -10.45
C ASP A 117 -9.87 3.93 -9.28
N SER A 118 -10.56 3.91 -8.14
CA SER A 118 -10.09 3.25 -6.89
C SER A 118 -9.76 1.75 -7.01
N THR A 119 -10.24 1.08 -8.05
CA THR A 119 -9.97 -0.35 -8.34
C THR A 119 -8.81 -0.57 -9.31
N LYS A 120 -8.30 0.49 -9.95
CA LYS A 120 -7.18 0.43 -10.89
C LYS A 120 -5.85 0.68 -10.16
N PRO A 121 -4.72 0.14 -10.66
CA PRO A 121 -3.40 0.39 -10.08
C PRO A 121 -2.88 1.80 -10.45
N ILE A 122 -3.55 2.85 -9.95
CA ILE A 122 -3.11 4.24 -10.04
C ILE A 122 -2.54 4.68 -8.69
N TYR A 123 -1.31 5.16 -8.69
CA TYR A 123 -0.60 5.68 -7.54
C TYR A 123 -0.40 7.18 -7.73
N ILE A 124 -1.29 7.99 -7.16
CA ILE A 124 -1.16 9.46 -7.20
C ILE A 124 -0.23 9.91 -6.08
N LEU A 125 0.72 10.79 -6.40
CA LEU A 125 1.71 11.37 -5.50
C LEU A 125 1.76 12.89 -5.72
N SER A 126 1.33 13.67 -4.73
CA SER A 126 1.32 15.14 -4.79
C SER A 126 2.55 15.71 -4.08
N TYR A 127 3.41 16.36 -4.85
CA TYR A 127 4.67 16.95 -4.44
C TYR A 127 4.54 18.48 -4.40
N HIS A 128 4.65 19.04 -3.20
CA HIS A 128 4.55 20.49 -3.02
C HIS A 128 5.92 21.14 -3.23
N VAL A 129 6.06 21.95 -4.27
CA VAL A 129 7.33 22.61 -4.60
C VAL A 129 7.51 23.86 -3.75
N ASP A 130 8.76 24.23 -3.43
CA ASP A 130 9.05 25.33 -2.51
C ASP A 130 9.29 26.68 -3.19
N TYR A 131 9.51 26.70 -4.51
CA TYR A 131 9.87 27.92 -5.23
C TYR A 131 8.73 28.95 -5.34
N TRP A 132 7.51 28.66 -4.87
CA TRP A 132 6.42 29.62 -4.71
C TRP A 132 6.38 30.29 -3.32
N ASN A 133 7.16 29.81 -2.35
CA ASN A 133 7.10 30.28 -0.96
C ASN A 133 7.54 31.74 -0.77
N HIS A 134 8.13 32.36 -1.80
CA HIS A 134 8.56 33.75 -1.77
C HIS A 134 7.41 34.76 -1.94
N LEU A 135 6.19 34.30 -2.29
CA LEU A 135 5.01 35.16 -2.49
C LEU A 135 4.23 35.46 -1.19
N GLY A 136 4.88 35.31 -0.03
CA GLY A 136 4.29 35.69 1.26
C GLY A 136 3.46 34.60 1.94
N TRP A 137 3.30 33.42 1.33
CA TRP A 137 2.77 32.22 1.96
C TRP A 137 3.76 31.08 1.83
N LYS A 138 4.06 30.41 2.94
CA LYS A 138 4.89 29.21 2.95
C LYS A 138 3.98 27.99 3.04
N ASP A 139 3.92 27.24 1.95
CA ASP A 139 3.19 25.97 1.88
C ASP A 139 3.77 24.97 2.89
N GLU A 140 2.94 24.45 3.81
CA GLU A 140 3.37 23.59 4.91
C GLU A 140 3.82 22.18 4.46
N PHE A 141 3.45 21.77 3.25
CA PHE A 141 3.85 20.50 2.65
C PHE A 141 5.08 20.66 1.75
N SER A 142 5.44 21.89 1.40
CA SER A 142 6.53 22.16 0.46
C SER A 142 7.91 21.78 0.98
N LYS A 143 8.75 21.26 0.09
CA LYS A 143 10.16 20.95 0.38
C LYS A 143 11.04 21.15 -0.85
N ALA A 144 12.25 21.68 -0.65
CA ALA A 144 13.26 21.83 -1.71
C ALA A 144 13.52 20.55 -2.49
N GLN A 145 13.54 19.39 -1.81
CA GLN A 145 13.72 18.08 -2.44
C GLN A 145 12.65 17.75 -3.49
N TYR A 146 11.46 18.33 -3.40
CA TYR A 146 10.37 18.12 -4.36
C TYR A 146 10.57 18.99 -5.61
N SER A 147 11.08 20.22 -5.42
CA SER A 147 11.57 21.04 -6.54
C SER A 147 12.79 20.42 -7.22
N ASP A 148 13.72 19.80 -6.46
CA ASP A 148 14.83 19.02 -7.03
C ASP A 148 14.35 17.79 -7.81
N ARG A 149 13.32 17.10 -7.31
CA ARG A 149 12.68 16.01 -8.04
C ARG A 149 12.10 16.48 -9.37
N GLN A 150 11.44 17.63 -9.38
CA GLN A 150 10.90 18.21 -10.61
C GLN A 150 12.02 18.63 -11.59
N ARG A 151 13.10 19.23 -11.08
CA ARG A 151 14.30 19.56 -11.89
C ARG A 151 14.91 18.32 -12.55
N ARG A 152 14.96 17.18 -11.85
CA ARG A 152 15.40 15.91 -12.45
C ARG A 152 14.47 15.47 -13.58
N TYR A 153 13.15 15.64 -13.45
CA TYR A 153 12.24 15.39 -14.56
C TYR A 153 12.46 16.33 -15.74
N ALA A 154 12.71 17.62 -15.50
CA ALA A 154 13.07 18.54 -16.57
C ALA A 154 14.32 18.09 -17.33
N GLN A 155 15.32 17.53 -16.64
CA GLN A 155 16.51 16.95 -17.27
C GLN A 155 16.20 15.70 -18.10
N TRP A 156 15.49 14.71 -17.53
CA TRP A 156 15.15 13.46 -18.23
C TRP A 156 14.24 13.69 -19.45
N LEU A 157 13.28 14.61 -19.32
CA LEU A 157 12.27 14.91 -20.35
C LEU A 157 12.70 16.06 -21.27
N LYS A 158 13.91 16.61 -21.08
CA LYS A 158 14.49 17.71 -21.87
C LYS A 158 13.60 18.96 -21.92
N LEU A 159 12.99 19.32 -20.79
CA LEU A 159 12.18 20.52 -20.65
C LEU A 159 13.09 21.74 -20.46
N SER A 160 12.69 22.88 -21.02
CA SER A 160 13.43 24.14 -20.86
C SER A 160 13.30 24.73 -19.46
N GLN A 161 12.20 24.44 -18.76
CA GLN A 161 11.90 24.97 -17.43
C GLN A 161 10.96 24.04 -16.65
N ILE A 162 10.96 24.19 -15.33
CA ILE A 162 9.95 23.60 -14.44
C ILE A 162 8.77 24.57 -14.30
N TYR A 163 7.57 24.05 -14.05
CA TYR A 163 6.35 24.84 -13.91
C TYR A 163 5.33 24.13 -13.03
N THR A 164 4.33 24.83 -12.51
CA THR A 164 3.17 24.21 -11.84
C THR A 164 1.85 24.77 -12.37
N PRO A 165 0.77 23.97 -12.33
CA PRO A 165 0.76 22.56 -11.98
C PRO A 165 1.34 21.70 -13.12
N GLN A 166 2.23 20.75 -12.78
CA GLN A 166 2.77 19.79 -13.72
C GLN A 166 2.43 18.37 -13.26
N ILE A 167 1.96 17.52 -14.16
CA ILE A 167 1.87 16.08 -13.91
C ILE A 167 2.93 15.36 -14.72
N VAL A 168 3.55 14.35 -14.11
CA VAL A 168 4.39 13.36 -14.80
C VAL A 168 3.81 11.96 -14.56
N VAL A 169 3.54 11.22 -15.64
CA VAL A 169 3.04 9.84 -15.59
C VAL A 169 4.14 8.85 -15.91
N ASN A 170 4.38 7.90 -14.99
CA ASN A 170 5.42 6.86 -15.04
C ASN A 170 6.83 7.39 -15.38
N GLY A 171 7.09 8.67 -15.09
CA GLY A 171 8.35 9.34 -15.36
C GLY A 171 8.68 9.57 -16.84
N THR A 172 7.74 9.35 -17.76
CA THR A 172 8.00 9.42 -19.21
C THR A 172 7.11 10.40 -19.98
N THR A 173 6.02 10.86 -19.39
CA THR A 173 5.05 11.72 -20.07
C THR A 173 4.63 12.83 -19.13
N GLU A 174 4.78 14.07 -19.56
CA GLU A 174 4.45 15.26 -18.75
C GLU A 174 3.46 16.18 -19.47
N PHE A 175 2.68 16.91 -18.69
CA PHE A 175 1.68 17.87 -19.18
C PHE A 175 1.19 18.77 -18.03
N VAL A 176 0.48 19.84 -18.40
CA VAL A 176 -0.19 20.74 -17.44
C VAL A 176 -1.18 19.95 -16.57
N GLY A 177 -1.02 20.05 -15.26
CA GLY A 177 -1.70 19.16 -14.31
C GLY A 177 -3.23 19.26 -14.28
N SER A 178 -3.80 20.35 -14.79
CA SER A 178 -5.25 20.54 -14.91
C SER A 178 -5.85 19.95 -16.21
N ASN A 179 -5.03 19.38 -17.10
CA ASN A 179 -5.49 18.78 -18.35
C ASN A 179 -6.05 17.36 -18.12
N GLU A 180 -7.36 17.26 -17.90
CA GLU A 180 -8.05 15.98 -17.66
C GLU A 180 -7.91 14.99 -18.83
N GLN A 181 -7.99 15.46 -20.07
CA GLN A 181 -7.87 14.59 -21.24
C GLN A 181 -6.48 13.97 -21.33
N ALA A 182 -5.42 14.76 -21.09
CA ALA A 182 -4.05 14.27 -21.07
C ALA A 182 -3.83 13.25 -19.95
N LEU A 183 -4.34 13.52 -18.74
CA LEU A 183 -4.22 12.60 -17.61
C LEU A 183 -4.89 11.25 -17.88
N ARG A 184 -6.13 11.26 -18.39
CA ARG A 184 -6.86 10.03 -18.72
C ARG A 184 -6.19 9.27 -19.86
N GLY A 185 -5.73 9.98 -20.89
CA GLY A 185 -5.00 9.36 -22.01
C GLY A 185 -3.69 8.70 -21.55
N ALA A 186 -2.90 9.40 -20.74
CA ALA A 186 -1.63 8.91 -20.23
C ALA A 186 -1.81 7.68 -19.31
N THR A 187 -2.79 7.70 -18.40
CA THR A 187 -3.08 6.54 -17.54
C THR A 187 -3.62 5.36 -18.33
N GLN A 188 -4.49 5.58 -19.32
CA GLN A 188 -4.97 4.52 -20.20
C GLN A 188 -3.84 3.87 -21.00
N MET A 189 -2.90 4.66 -21.53
CA MET A 189 -1.71 4.13 -22.20
C MET A 189 -0.82 3.34 -21.23
N ALA A 190 -0.66 3.82 -20.00
CA ALA A 190 0.13 3.15 -18.98
C ALA A 190 -0.43 1.75 -18.65
N PHE A 191 -1.76 1.59 -18.60
CA PHE A 191 -2.41 0.30 -18.35
C PHE A 191 -2.25 -0.72 -19.49
N LYS A 192 -2.05 -0.24 -20.72
CA LYS A 192 -1.82 -1.11 -21.90
C LYS A 192 -0.40 -1.68 -21.94
N LYS A 193 0.55 -1.11 -21.18
CA LYS A 193 1.92 -1.60 -21.11
C LYS A 193 2.01 -2.78 -20.14
N THR A 194 2.52 -3.91 -20.61
CA THR A 194 2.98 -5.00 -19.76
C THR A 194 4.38 -4.70 -19.25
N ASN A 195 4.53 -4.62 -17.92
CA ASN A 195 5.82 -4.42 -17.28
C ASN A 195 6.28 -5.73 -16.63
N ASN A 196 7.44 -6.23 -17.05
CA ASN A 196 8.01 -7.51 -16.58
C ASN A 196 8.78 -7.40 -15.26
N LEU A 197 8.94 -6.18 -14.74
CA LEU A 197 9.66 -5.91 -13.49
C LEU A 197 8.63 -5.50 -12.46
N MET A 198 8.35 -6.37 -11.48
CA MET A 198 7.68 -5.98 -10.25
C MET A 198 8.54 -6.47 -9.09
N PRO A 199 9.12 -5.58 -8.27
CA PRO A 199 9.64 -5.98 -6.98
C PRO A 199 8.44 -6.27 -6.12
N VAL A 200 8.11 -7.55 -5.96
CA VAL A 200 7.23 -7.95 -4.87
C VAL A 200 8.02 -7.70 -3.59
N LEU A 201 7.84 -6.53 -2.97
CA LEU A 201 8.45 -6.26 -1.66
C LEU A 201 7.91 -7.29 -0.68
N SER A 202 8.79 -7.87 0.12
CA SER A 202 8.46 -8.90 1.08
C SER A 202 8.81 -8.45 2.51
N ASN A 203 8.27 -9.16 3.49
CA ASN A 203 8.53 -8.92 4.91
C ASN A 203 8.29 -7.47 5.34
N VAL A 204 7.25 -6.84 4.79
CA VAL A 204 6.98 -5.43 5.05
C VAL A 204 6.18 -5.23 6.34
N HIS A 205 6.79 -4.54 7.30
CA HIS A 205 6.17 -4.27 8.60
C HIS A 205 6.73 -2.99 9.23
N PHE A 206 5.89 -2.29 9.99
CA PHE A 206 6.34 -1.19 10.83
C PHE A 206 7.04 -1.72 12.09
N THR A 207 8.15 -1.09 12.46
CA THR A 207 8.88 -1.31 13.72
C THR A 207 8.83 -0.03 14.56
N ALA A 208 9.38 -0.09 15.79
CA ALA A 208 9.51 1.11 16.63
C ALA A 208 10.39 2.20 16.00
N THR A 209 11.26 1.85 15.07
CA THR A 209 12.29 2.75 14.49
C THR A 209 12.07 3.06 13.01
N GLY A 210 11.16 2.37 12.32
CA GLY A 210 11.07 2.51 10.87
C GLY A 210 10.04 1.60 10.20
N LEU A 211 10.00 1.70 8.88
CA LEU A 211 9.45 0.69 7.99
C LEU A 211 10.55 -0.31 7.63
N SER A 212 10.39 -1.57 8.04
CA SER A 212 11.25 -2.67 7.63
C SER A 212 10.68 -3.35 6.39
N LEU A 213 11.51 -3.58 5.38
CA LEU A 213 11.12 -4.23 4.12
C LEU A 213 12.28 -5.01 3.51
N GLN A 214 11.97 -5.95 2.62
CA GLN A 214 12.95 -6.62 1.78
C GLN A 214 12.56 -6.46 0.31
N TYR A 215 13.55 -6.20 -0.54
CA TYR A 215 13.38 -6.20 -1.99
C TYR A 215 14.14 -7.37 -2.63
N PRO A 216 13.58 -8.01 -3.67
CA PRO A 216 14.23 -9.15 -4.32
C PRO A 216 15.43 -8.71 -5.15
N ALA A 217 16.27 -9.68 -5.53
CA ALA A 217 17.22 -9.49 -6.63
C ALA A 217 16.44 -9.10 -7.90
N MET A 218 16.81 -7.99 -8.52
CA MET A 218 16.14 -7.46 -9.71
C MET A 218 17.09 -7.49 -10.90
N ALA A 219 16.98 -8.54 -11.72
CA ALA A 219 17.73 -8.62 -12.97
C ALA A 219 17.38 -7.42 -13.87
N GLY A 220 18.40 -6.75 -14.43
CA GLY A 220 18.22 -5.55 -15.26
C GLY A 220 17.99 -4.23 -14.50
N ALA A 221 18.04 -4.23 -13.16
CA ALA A 221 17.86 -3.02 -12.34
C ALA A 221 19.18 -2.35 -11.91
N ALA A 222 20.30 -2.66 -12.56
CA ALA A 222 21.65 -2.18 -12.18
C ALA A 222 21.79 -0.64 -12.13
N ASN A 223 20.94 0.09 -12.87
CA ASN A 223 20.88 1.56 -12.85
C ASN A 223 19.50 2.08 -12.42
N CYS A 224 18.88 1.39 -11.47
CA CYS A 224 17.61 1.80 -10.90
C CYS A 224 17.75 2.09 -9.41
N SER A 225 16.81 2.89 -8.90
CA SER A 225 16.62 3.11 -7.48
C SER A 225 15.23 2.62 -7.06
N LEU A 226 15.13 2.10 -5.84
CA LEU A 226 13.87 1.86 -5.16
C LEU A 226 13.51 3.14 -4.40
N LEU A 227 12.35 3.71 -4.71
CA LEU A 227 11.82 4.87 -4.02
C LEU A 227 10.67 4.46 -3.12
N ILE A 228 10.68 4.99 -1.89
CA ILE A 228 9.66 4.75 -0.87
C ILE A 228 9.05 6.10 -0.49
N ALA A 229 7.82 6.35 -0.94
CA ALA A 229 7.05 7.54 -0.66
C ALA A 229 6.11 7.31 0.53
N PHE A 230 6.23 8.13 1.57
CA PHE A 230 5.25 8.23 2.65
C PHE A 230 4.24 9.31 2.27
N VAL A 231 2.97 8.91 2.16
CA VAL A 231 1.93 9.70 1.51
C VAL A 231 0.80 9.91 2.49
N GLN A 232 0.55 11.15 2.89
CA GLN A 232 -0.63 11.50 3.67
C GLN A 232 -1.85 11.53 2.74
N ASN A 233 -2.91 10.79 3.08
CA ASN A 233 -4.05 10.58 2.19
C ASN A 233 -4.77 11.89 1.85
N SER A 234 -4.92 12.77 2.84
CA SER A 234 -5.48 14.10 2.63
C SER A 234 -5.08 15.08 3.72
N ALA A 235 -5.17 16.37 3.39
CA ALA A 235 -5.11 17.47 4.33
C ALA A 235 -5.98 18.62 3.83
N GLN A 236 -6.31 19.52 4.73
CA GLN A 236 -6.96 20.78 4.41
C GLN A 236 -6.16 21.90 5.06
N THR A 237 -5.96 22.99 4.33
CA THR A 237 -5.19 24.13 4.79
C THR A 237 -5.95 25.42 4.58
N ASN A 238 -5.76 26.36 5.50
CA ASN A 238 -6.33 27.69 5.41
C ASN A 238 -5.21 28.65 5.01
N VAL A 239 -5.11 28.92 3.72
CA VAL A 239 -4.05 29.73 3.12
C VAL A 239 -4.27 31.18 3.51
N LYS A 240 -3.31 31.79 4.21
CA LYS A 240 -3.49 33.13 4.81
C LYS A 240 -3.02 34.29 3.93
N SER A 241 -2.22 34.02 2.90
CA SER A 241 -1.56 35.03 2.07
C SER A 241 -1.15 34.43 0.71
N GLY A 242 -0.50 35.22 -0.14
CA GLY A 242 -0.13 34.81 -1.49
C GLY A 242 -1.33 34.76 -2.42
N GLU A 243 -1.16 34.15 -3.59
CA GLU A 243 -2.17 34.16 -4.65
C GLU A 243 -3.48 33.45 -4.26
N ASN A 244 -3.40 32.46 -3.37
CA ASN A 244 -4.57 31.73 -2.84
C ASN A 244 -4.98 32.21 -1.43
N GLY A 245 -4.54 33.41 -1.00
CA GLY A 245 -4.87 33.96 0.31
C GLY A 245 -6.39 34.04 0.56
N GLY A 246 -6.83 33.58 1.73
CA GLY A 246 -8.23 33.56 2.14
C GLY A 246 -8.99 32.29 1.74
N HIS A 247 -8.39 31.40 0.96
CA HIS A 247 -9.01 30.14 0.54
C HIS A 247 -8.68 28.99 1.49
N ILE A 248 -9.61 28.04 1.53
CA ILE A 248 -9.38 26.73 2.13
C ILE A 248 -9.08 25.75 1.00
N LEU A 249 -7.87 25.21 0.96
CA LEU A 249 -7.43 24.28 -0.06
C LEU A 249 -7.51 22.84 0.46
N ASN A 250 -7.91 21.92 -0.41
CA ASN A 250 -7.99 20.50 -0.10
C ASN A 250 -6.94 19.75 -0.92
N HIS A 251 -6.14 18.94 -0.23
CA HIS A 251 -5.03 18.21 -0.82
C HIS A 251 -5.25 16.72 -0.67
N VAL A 252 -4.83 15.94 -1.67
CA VAL A 252 -4.88 14.48 -1.64
C VAL A 252 -3.52 13.89 -1.94
N ASN A 253 -3.23 12.73 -1.33
CA ASN A 253 -2.01 11.95 -1.52
C ASN A 253 -0.72 12.79 -1.48
N ILE A 254 -0.59 13.58 -0.41
CA ILE A 254 0.52 14.51 -0.19
C ILE A 254 1.76 13.72 0.19
N VAL A 255 2.83 13.83 -0.60
CA VAL A 255 4.09 13.19 -0.25
C VAL A 255 4.74 13.95 0.90
N ARG A 256 4.88 13.28 2.05
CA ARG A 256 5.51 13.84 3.26
C ARG A 256 6.97 13.45 3.38
N SER A 257 7.38 12.32 2.78
CA SER A 257 8.78 11.93 2.64
C SER A 257 8.97 11.03 1.42
N LEU A 258 10.13 11.15 0.76
CA LEU A 258 10.54 10.31 -0.37
C LEU A 258 11.97 9.81 -0.12
N ASN A 259 12.10 8.54 0.18
CA ASN A 259 13.39 7.91 0.42
C ASN A 259 13.86 7.22 -0.85
N THR A 260 15.15 7.36 -1.18
CA THR A 260 15.76 6.71 -2.35
C THR A 260 16.79 5.69 -1.88
N ILE A 261 16.64 4.45 -2.33
CA ILE A 261 17.52 3.33 -2.01
C ILE A 261 18.16 2.86 -3.31
N SER A 262 19.49 2.89 -3.37
CA SER A 262 20.23 2.30 -4.49
C SER A 262 20.05 0.78 -4.50
N ILE A 263 19.57 0.25 -5.63
CA ILE A 263 19.32 -1.19 -5.77
C ILE A 263 20.64 -1.93 -5.89
N ARG A 264 20.79 -3.01 -5.12
CA ARG A 264 21.89 -3.97 -5.23
C ARG A 264 21.43 -5.23 -5.96
N ASN A 265 22.31 -5.86 -6.72
CA ASN A 265 22.00 -7.02 -7.56
C ASN A 265 21.34 -8.17 -6.79
N GLN A 266 21.79 -8.42 -5.55
CA GLN A 266 21.35 -9.53 -4.71
C GLN A 266 20.05 -9.25 -3.92
N GLY A 267 19.48 -8.05 -4.00
CA GLY A 267 18.39 -7.66 -3.12
C GLY A 267 18.86 -7.40 -1.68
N GLY A 268 17.92 -7.28 -0.74
CA GLY A 268 18.24 -7.30 0.68
C GLY A 268 17.25 -6.59 1.59
N PRO A 269 17.46 -6.71 2.93
CA PRO A 269 16.69 -5.98 3.91
C PRO A 269 17.03 -4.50 3.87
N GLN A 270 16.01 -3.67 4.10
CA GLN A 270 16.10 -2.23 4.21
C GLN A 270 15.25 -1.75 5.38
N THR A 271 15.71 -0.69 6.03
CA THR A 271 14.94 0.02 7.04
C THR A 271 14.87 1.47 6.63
N VAL A 272 13.65 2.01 6.57
CA VAL A 272 13.40 3.39 6.22
C VAL A 272 12.79 4.09 7.42
N GLU A 273 13.36 5.22 7.83
CA GLU A 273 12.85 5.98 8.96
C GLU A 273 11.42 6.49 8.69
N LEU A 274 10.59 6.46 9.73
CA LEU A 274 9.25 7.03 9.65
C LEU A 274 9.36 8.56 9.73
N PRO A 275 8.73 9.30 8.81
CA PRO A 275 8.68 10.75 8.91
C PRO A 275 7.92 11.20 10.16
N ALA A 276 8.25 12.39 10.65
CA ALA A 276 7.55 13.00 11.78
C ALA A 276 6.03 13.09 11.51
N GLY A 277 5.23 12.72 12.51
CA GLY A 277 3.77 12.72 12.40
C GLY A 277 3.18 11.57 11.56
N PHE A 278 3.99 10.57 11.18
CA PHE A 278 3.51 9.41 10.46
C PHE A 278 2.34 8.72 11.20
N ASN A 279 1.26 8.44 10.47
CA ASN A 279 0.09 7.77 11.00
C ASN A 279 -0.42 6.74 9.99
N ALA A 280 -0.24 5.45 10.29
CA ALA A 280 -0.62 4.34 9.40
C ALA A 280 -2.14 4.26 9.08
N LYS A 281 -3.00 5.01 9.77
CA LYS A 281 -4.45 5.07 9.46
C LYS A 281 -4.79 6.11 8.40
N THR A 282 -4.01 7.19 8.33
CA THR A 282 -4.28 8.35 7.46
C THR A 282 -3.20 8.55 6.40
N TRP A 283 -2.15 7.74 6.45
CA TRP A 283 -1.05 7.74 5.50
C TRP A 283 -0.93 6.35 4.87
N GLN A 284 -0.49 6.33 3.63
CA GLN A 284 -0.10 5.14 2.90
C GLN A 284 1.38 5.22 2.53
N VAL A 285 1.95 4.08 2.13
CA VAL A 285 3.31 4.03 1.64
C VAL A 285 3.29 3.44 0.23
N VAL A 286 3.88 4.16 -0.72
CA VAL A 286 4.00 3.74 -2.11
C VAL A 286 5.46 3.45 -2.40
N ALA A 287 5.74 2.26 -2.92
CA ALA A 287 7.06 1.88 -3.39
C ALA A 287 7.09 1.80 -4.91
N PHE A 288 8.15 2.32 -5.53
CA PHE A 288 8.33 2.22 -6.97
C PHE A 288 9.80 2.14 -7.37
N VAL A 289 10.09 1.50 -8.50
CA VAL A 289 11.44 1.38 -9.05
C VAL A 289 11.56 2.32 -10.23
N GLN A 290 12.58 3.17 -10.19
CA GLN A 290 12.82 4.19 -11.20
C GLN A 290 14.21 4.03 -11.80
N ASN A 291 14.30 4.08 -13.13
CA ASN A 291 15.56 4.11 -13.84
C ASN A 291 16.23 5.48 -13.64
N ASN A 292 17.48 5.49 -13.17
CA ASN A 292 18.19 6.72 -12.81
C ASN A 292 18.64 7.54 -14.03
N SER A 293 18.74 6.93 -15.22
CA SER A 293 19.13 7.61 -16.46
C SER A 293 17.96 8.13 -17.26
N THR A 294 16.82 7.44 -17.25
CA THR A 294 15.66 7.80 -18.09
C THR A 294 14.52 8.42 -17.32
N GLY A 295 14.52 8.32 -15.98
CA GLY A 295 13.38 8.71 -15.15
C GLY A 295 12.19 7.75 -15.23
N GLN A 296 12.22 6.74 -16.11
CA GLN A 296 11.11 5.81 -16.27
C GLN A 296 10.84 5.01 -15.00
N ILE A 297 9.58 4.97 -14.58
CA ILE A 297 9.11 4.11 -13.50
C ILE A 297 8.74 2.74 -14.08
N LEU A 298 9.41 1.71 -13.58
CA LEU A 298 9.33 0.33 -14.10
C LEU A 298 8.30 -0.52 -13.35
N SER A 299 8.03 -0.17 -12.09
CA SER A 299 7.11 -0.88 -11.21
C SER A 299 6.60 0.03 -10.11
N ALA A 300 5.40 -0.20 -9.62
CA ALA A 300 4.90 0.42 -8.40
C ALA A 300 3.98 -0.51 -7.62
N GLN A 301 3.93 -0.34 -6.31
CA GLN A 301 2.98 -1.02 -5.43
C GLN A 301 2.68 -0.19 -4.18
N ASN A 302 1.46 -0.32 -3.66
CA ASN A 302 1.15 0.10 -2.30
C ASN A 302 1.76 -0.91 -1.33
N ILE A 303 2.39 -0.40 -0.27
CA ILE A 303 2.82 -1.20 0.84
C ILE A 303 1.62 -1.37 1.79
N VAL A 304 1.11 -2.59 1.85
CA VAL A 304 0.13 -2.99 2.86
C VAL A 304 0.92 -3.65 3.99
N SER A 305 1.16 -2.90 5.07
CA SER A 305 1.76 -3.48 6.27
C SER A 305 0.74 -4.36 6.97
N SER A 306 1.08 -5.61 7.23
CA SER A 306 0.52 -6.33 8.38
C SER A 306 1.03 -5.62 9.63
N VAL A 307 0.13 -5.14 10.49
CA VAL A 307 0.49 -4.75 11.85
C VAL A 307 0.80 -6.07 12.57
N VAL A 308 2.07 -6.29 12.91
CA VAL A 308 2.49 -7.44 13.74
C VAL A 308 2.18 -7.13 15.20
#